data_AF-A0A9W7A0R7-F1
#
_entry.id   AF-A0A9W7A0R7-F1
#
_cell.length_a   1.000
_cell.length_b   1.000
_cell.length_c   1.000
_cell.angle_alpha   90.00
_cell.angle_beta   90.00
_cell.angle_gamma   90.00
#
_symmetry.space_group_name_H-M   'P 1'
#
loop_
_entity.id
_entity.type
_entity.pdbx_description
1 polymer ?
#
loop_
_entity_poly.entity_id
_entity_poly.type
_entity_poly.pdbx_seq_one_letter_code
_entity_poly.pdbx_strand_id
1 'polypeptide(L)'
;MSSKLSQPSYPLPFPSTFSPQPSSTTWLTPSSPSYSTALSTCYLGLKTSLKPTHPFPSLSHTQILHSLQSLETSHHYQTDVTQPFGLTTKLSKTYVTRCLLGDPGTTYKYLGLRMFSSDWNSIGSGVIKRMSEEMSKEVDSELKDLSKVKPIKGRSCFSVSLINRMESYTSKSKLKLEPTFETDRVTVSWHADSSLEHYSTIGVYHVIVNEKREVVEDEKEEGKCWRIACKVVPDAEGPNASTRTSKISDTSEPSPQYPLISVPLKNKSIYYMLDDFNHHHQHAVLSPSSEGRRTVRYSSTHRLLRYGNNVEEMFEKLDNVIKGFNSKSLKQIKKEFNCEREVEGEWIRQFYIQGKKHWSLKWGEWEDRVKKLFEGWERLEGRAGEVVEWMWKAVMGKLNR
;
A
#
# COMPACT_ATOMS: atom_id res chain seq x y z
N MET A 1 38.79 -19.56 17.68
CA MET A 1 37.33 -19.49 17.45
C MET A 1 36.98 -18.03 17.21
N SER A 2 36.82 -17.63 15.95
CA SER A 2 36.43 -16.25 15.61
C SER A 2 34.96 -16.08 15.98
N SER A 3 34.68 -15.27 17.00
CA SER A 3 33.31 -14.86 17.34
C SER A 3 32.73 -14.17 16.12
N LYS A 4 31.76 -14.79 15.44
CA LYS A 4 30.91 -14.08 14.49
C LYS A 4 30.26 -12.94 15.27
N LEU A 5 30.81 -11.74 15.14
CA LEU A 5 30.14 -10.51 15.55
C LEU A 5 28.74 -10.58 14.93
N SER A 6 27.71 -10.72 15.77
CA SER A 6 26.33 -10.70 15.32
C SER A 6 26.13 -9.39 14.57
N GLN A 7 25.81 -9.47 13.28
CA GLN A 7 25.47 -8.26 12.53
C GLN A 7 24.32 -7.56 13.27
N PRO A 8 24.42 -6.23 13.48
CA PRO A 8 23.37 -5.51 14.19
C PRO A 8 22.04 -5.64 13.44
N SER A 9 20.97 -5.93 14.17
CA SER A 9 19.62 -5.98 13.60
C SER A 9 19.18 -4.58 13.17
N TYR A 10 18.81 -4.42 11.90
CA TYR A 10 18.20 -3.19 11.40
C TYR A 10 16.77 -3.04 11.98
N PRO A 11 16.31 -1.82 12.35
CA PRO A 11 16.97 -0.51 12.21
C PRO A 11 18.15 -0.26 13.15
N LEU A 12 19.22 0.33 12.61
CA LEU A 12 20.35 0.77 13.42
C LEU A 12 19.92 1.98 14.29
N PRO A 13 20.27 2.02 15.58
CA PRO A 13 19.94 3.18 16.42
C PRO A 13 20.70 4.42 16.00
N PHE A 14 20.12 5.59 16.25
CA PHE A 14 20.80 6.86 16.10
C PHE A 14 22.01 6.92 17.07
N PRO A 15 23.19 7.37 16.63
CA PRO A 15 24.37 7.35 17.48
C PRO A 15 24.24 8.32 18.67
N SER A 16 24.29 7.78 19.90
CA SER A 16 24.24 8.58 21.13
C SER A 16 25.48 9.48 21.33
N THR A 17 26.56 9.19 20.62
CA THR A 17 27.81 9.97 20.65
C THR A 17 27.81 11.19 19.73
N PHE A 18 26.84 11.29 18.81
CA PHE A 18 26.76 12.40 17.87
C PHE A 18 26.21 13.66 18.55
N SER A 19 26.70 14.84 18.20
CA SER A 19 26.18 16.11 18.71
C SER A 19 25.97 17.09 17.55
N PRO A 20 24.82 17.80 17.46
CA PRO A 20 23.71 17.78 18.42
C PRO A 20 22.85 16.51 18.34
N GLN A 21 22.29 16.10 19.49
CA GLN A 21 21.29 15.04 19.53
C GLN A 21 19.96 15.53 18.94
N PRO A 22 19.17 14.65 18.29
CA PRO A 22 17.86 15.01 17.76
C PRO A 22 16.88 15.44 18.86
N SER A 23 15.99 16.39 18.53
CA SER A 23 14.87 16.76 19.38
C SER A 23 13.84 15.63 19.46
N SER A 24 13.23 15.43 20.64
CA SER A 24 12.08 14.55 20.84
C SER A 24 10.74 15.26 20.66
N THR A 25 10.74 16.57 20.38
CA THR A 25 9.50 17.39 20.31
C THR A 25 9.28 18.02 18.93
N THR A 26 10.21 17.84 18.00
CA THR A 26 10.13 18.41 16.66
C THR A 26 10.65 17.44 15.61
N TRP A 27 10.21 17.60 14.37
CA TRP A 27 10.72 16.85 13.24
C TRP A 27 12.23 17.04 13.03
N LEU A 28 12.90 15.96 12.66
CA LEU A 28 14.21 16.02 12.03
C LEU A 28 14.02 16.20 10.51
N THR A 29 14.47 17.33 9.97
CA THR A 29 14.26 17.74 8.58
C THR A 29 15.60 17.92 7.83
N PRO A 30 15.62 18.06 6.50
CA PRO A 30 16.88 18.20 5.76
C PRO A 30 17.78 19.37 6.20
N SER A 31 17.23 20.39 6.83
CA SER A 31 17.99 21.52 7.40
C SER A 31 18.64 21.20 8.76
N SER A 32 18.26 20.08 9.39
CA SER A 32 18.81 19.65 10.68
C SER A 32 20.20 19.00 10.51
N PRO A 33 21.21 19.37 11.32
CA PRO A 33 22.56 18.79 11.22
C PRO A 33 22.59 17.26 11.36
N SER A 34 21.67 16.70 12.16
CA SER A 34 21.59 15.27 12.47
C SER A 34 20.81 14.45 11.42
N TYR A 35 20.23 15.09 10.39
CA TYR A 35 19.36 14.44 9.41
C TYR A 35 20.08 13.39 8.56
N SER A 36 21.27 13.73 8.04
CA SER A 36 22.06 12.78 7.24
C SER A 36 22.46 11.55 8.04
N THR A 37 22.79 11.74 9.33
CA THR A 37 23.10 10.64 10.26
C THR A 37 21.90 9.74 10.48
N ALA A 38 20.68 10.29 10.62
CA ALA A 38 19.48 9.47 10.75
C ALA A 38 19.20 8.65 9.48
N LEU A 39 19.40 9.23 8.28
CA LEU A 39 19.25 8.51 7.01
C LEU A 39 20.27 7.40 6.81
N SER A 40 21.50 7.55 7.31
CA SER A 40 22.55 6.54 7.20
C SER A 40 22.51 5.49 8.32
N THR A 41 21.60 5.62 9.28
CA THR A 41 21.44 4.69 10.41
C THR A 41 20.02 4.13 10.48
N CYS A 42 19.10 4.86 11.12
CA CYS A 42 17.75 4.39 11.42
C CYS A 42 16.90 4.22 10.17
N TYR A 43 17.12 5.04 9.13
CA TYR A 43 16.29 5.09 7.92
C TYR A 43 17.03 4.57 6.68
N LEU A 44 17.95 3.61 6.88
CA LEU A 44 18.78 2.99 5.85
C LEU A 44 17.93 2.20 4.84
N GLY A 45 17.38 2.90 3.85
CA GLY A 45 16.46 2.35 2.86
C GLY A 45 15.46 3.38 2.32
N LEU A 46 15.33 4.54 2.98
CA LEU A 46 14.62 5.67 2.42
C LEU A 46 15.52 6.44 1.45
N LYS A 47 15.12 6.51 0.18
CA LYS A 47 15.81 7.28 -0.85
C LYS A 47 14.88 8.29 -1.46
N THR A 48 15.38 9.50 -1.71
CA THR A 48 14.67 10.54 -2.46
C THR A 48 15.51 11.02 -3.61
N SER A 49 14.92 11.16 -4.78
CA SER A 49 15.57 11.63 -6.00
C SER A 49 14.71 12.70 -6.64
N LEU A 50 15.26 13.92 -6.76
CA LEU A 50 14.67 14.94 -7.62
C LEU A 50 14.91 14.53 -9.06
N LYS A 51 13.86 14.50 -9.88
CA LYS A 51 14.00 14.19 -11.29
C LYS A 51 14.24 15.46 -12.10
N PRO A 52 15.18 15.42 -13.07
CA PRO A 52 15.40 16.51 -14.01
C PRO A 52 14.21 16.62 -14.98
N THR A 53 14.34 17.38 -16.07
CA THR A 53 13.27 17.61 -17.06
C THR A 53 12.56 16.33 -17.54
N HIS A 54 13.27 15.20 -17.58
CA HIS A 54 12.70 13.87 -17.82
C HIS A 54 12.90 12.96 -16.60
N PRO A 55 11.84 12.37 -16.02
CA PRO A 55 11.97 11.44 -14.91
C PRO A 55 12.59 10.11 -15.28
N PHE A 56 12.39 9.68 -16.53
CA PHE A 56 12.93 8.44 -17.07
C PHE A 56 13.29 8.61 -18.55
N PRO A 57 14.13 7.73 -19.13
CA PRO A 57 14.51 7.80 -20.53
C PRO A 57 13.31 7.78 -21.50
N SER A 58 12.27 7.00 -21.20
CA SER A 58 11.11 6.79 -22.08
C SER A 58 9.90 7.67 -21.74
N LEU A 59 9.96 8.49 -20.68
CA LEU A 59 8.79 9.22 -20.17
C LEU A 59 9.15 10.63 -19.71
N SER A 60 8.32 11.60 -20.12
CA SER A 60 8.33 12.97 -19.62
C SER A 60 7.37 13.17 -18.43
N HIS A 61 7.61 14.20 -17.62
CA HIS A 61 6.68 14.60 -16.56
C HIS A 61 5.29 14.96 -17.11
N THR A 62 5.22 15.55 -18.30
CA THR A 62 3.95 15.94 -18.94
C THR A 62 3.11 14.72 -19.29
N GLN A 63 3.72 13.67 -19.84
CA GLN A 63 3.01 12.42 -20.14
C GLN A 63 2.47 11.76 -18.87
N ILE A 64 3.28 11.71 -17.80
CA ILE A 64 2.85 11.14 -16.52
C ILE A 64 1.71 11.97 -15.92
N LEU A 65 1.84 13.31 -15.88
CA LEU A 65 0.79 14.19 -15.36
C LEU A 65 -0.52 14.06 -16.16
N HIS A 66 -0.44 14.07 -17.49
CA HIS A 66 -1.61 13.89 -18.35
C HIS A 66 -2.30 12.54 -18.07
N SER A 67 -1.52 11.47 -17.92
CA SER A 67 -2.06 10.15 -17.55
C SER A 67 -2.78 10.21 -16.19
N LEU A 68 -2.15 10.80 -15.16
CA LEU A 68 -2.73 10.95 -13.82
C LEU A 68 -4.02 11.80 -13.80
N GLN A 69 -4.08 12.86 -14.62
CA GLN A 69 -5.26 13.72 -14.76
C GLN A 69 -6.36 13.06 -15.61
N SER A 70 -6.01 12.24 -16.59
CA SER A 70 -6.99 11.49 -17.39
C SER A 70 -7.78 10.50 -16.55
N LEU A 71 -7.18 9.93 -15.50
CA LEU A 71 -7.87 9.11 -14.51
C LEU A 71 -8.93 9.90 -13.73
N GLU A 72 -8.72 11.20 -13.53
CA GLU A 72 -9.69 12.09 -12.88
C GLU A 72 -10.86 12.40 -13.81
N THR A 73 -10.59 12.75 -15.07
CA THR A 73 -11.65 13.04 -16.05
C THR A 73 -12.49 11.80 -16.37
N SER A 74 -11.89 10.61 -16.31
CA SER A 74 -12.58 9.32 -16.46
C SER A 74 -13.14 8.76 -15.13
N HIS A 75 -13.13 9.53 -14.04
CA HIS A 75 -13.75 9.18 -12.76
C HIS A 75 -13.19 7.92 -12.07
N HIS A 76 -11.93 7.57 -12.32
CA HIS A 76 -11.29 6.41 -11.70
C HIS A 76 -10.96 6.63 -10.22
N TYR A 77 -10.71 7.87 -9.78
CA TYR A 77 -10.44 8.15 -8.38
C TYR A 77 -11.71 8.04 -7.53
N GLN A 78 -11.72 7.09 -6.60
CA GLN A 78 -12.85 6.85 -5.70
C GLN A 78 -12.44 7.06 -4.24
N THR A 79 -13.39 7.46 -3.41
CA THR A 79 -13.18 7.45 -1.95
C THR A 79 -13.35 6.03 -1.46
N ASP A 80 -12.33 5.52 -0.78
CA ASP A 80 -12.37 4.19 -0.21
C ASP A 80 -13.12 4.21 1.12
N VAL A 81 -13.87 3.13 1.37
CA VAL A 81 -14.53 2.87 2.66
C VAL A 81 -13.81 1.69 3.30
N THR A 82 -13.12 1.95 4.41
CA THR A 82 -12.16 1.04 5.03
C THR A 82 -12.51 0.76 6.50
N GLN A 83 -11.87 -0.24 7.09
CA GLN A 83 -11.99 -0.59 8.51
C GLN A 83 -10.60 -0.53 9.17
N PRO A 84 -10.09 0.68 9.47
CA PRO A 84 -8.70 0.86 9.88
C PRO A 84 -8.33 0.19 11.21
N PHE A 85 -9.33 -0.09 12.06
CA PHE A 85 -9.13 -0.72 13.36
C PHE A 85 -9.65 -2.17 13.41
N GLY A 86 -9.83 -2.79 12.24
CA GLY A 86 -10.27 -4.18 12.09
C GLY A 86 -11.76 -4.34 11.80
N LEU A 87 -12.16 -5.57 11.45
CA LEU A 87 -13.49 -5.91 10.91
C LEU A 87 -14.66 -5.60 11.85
N THR A 88 -14.41 -5.46 13.15
CA THR A 88 -15.42 -5.14 14.17
C THR A 88 -15.63 -3.64 14.37
N THR A 89 -14.90 -2.79 13.65
CA THR A 89 -14.90 -1.34 13.84
C THR A 89 -15.69 -0.62 12.77
N LYS A 90 -16.12 0.61 13.09
CA LYS A 90 -16.91 1.45 12.18
C LYS A 90 -16.16 1.69 10.88
N LEU A 91 -16.89 1.59 9.77
CA LEU A 91 -16.40 1.97 8.46
C LEU A 91 -15.96 3.44 8.46
N SER A 92 -14.84 3.71 7.81
CA SER A 92 -14.25 5.04 7.69
C SER A 92 -13.93 5.36 6.24
N LYS A 93 -14.28 6.58 5.82
CA LYS A 93 -13.92 7.10 4.50
C LYS A 93 -12.50 7.64 4.53
N THR A 94 -11.73 7.35 3.50
CA THR A 94 -10.40 7.92 3.34
C THR A 94 -10.47 9.39 2.96
N TYR A 95 -9.51 10.20 3.43
CA TYR A 95 -9.36 11.60 2.98
C TYR A 95 -8.82 11.70 1.54
N VAL A 96 -8.18 10.62 1.09
CA VAL A 96 -7.58 10.49 -0.23
C VAL A 96 -8.53 9.75 -1.14
N THR A 97 -8.63 10.18 -2.40
CA THR A 97 -9.27 9.38 -3.45
C THR A 97 -8.22 8.58 -4.21
N ARG A 98 -8.54 7.34 -4.56
CA ARG A 98 -7.58 6.39 -5.11
C ARG A 98 -8.13 5.63 -6.30
N CYS A 99 -7.23 5.12 -7.11
CA CYS A 99 -7.50 4.04 -8.05
C CYS A 99 -6.33 3.05 -8.06
N LEU A 100 -6.65 1.77 -8.27
CA LEU A 100 -5.65 0.72 -8.41
C LEU A 100 -5.45 0.43 -9.89
N LEU A 101 -4.19 0.44 -10.34
CA LEU A 101 -3.77 0.06 -11.68
C LEU A 101 -2.84 -1.15 -11.59
N GLY A 102 -2.95 -2.10 -12.51
CA GLY A 102 -2.12 -3.30 -12.52
C GLY A 102 -2.51 -4.21 -13.68
N ASP A 103 -1.92 -5.41 -13.72
CA ASP A 103 -2.33 -6.41 -14.71
C ASP A 103 -3.78 -6.88 -14.48
N PRO A 104 -4.48 -7.35 -15.54
CA PRO A 104 -5.84 -7.86 -15.44
C PRO A 104 -6.00 -8.92 -14.33
N GLY A 105 -7.10 -8.84 -13.58
CA GLY A 105 -7.38 -9.77 -12.49
C GLY A 105 -6.65 -9.48 -11.19
N THR A 106 -5.81 -8.43 -11.14
CA THR A 106 -5.05 -8.08 -9.93
C THR A 106 -5.91 -7.29 -8.94
N THR A 107 -5.69 -7.53 -7.65
CA THR A 107 -6.36 -6.85 -6.54
C THR A 107 -5.34 -6.42 -5.50
N TYR A 108 -5.67 -5.42 -4.69
CA TYR A 108 -4.82 -4.97 -3.59
C TYR A 108 -5.64 -4.84 -2.31
N LYS A 109 -5.27 -5.60 -1.27
CA LYS A 109 -5.98 -5.55 0.02
C LYS A 109 -5.28 -4.64 1.02
N TYR A 110 -6.03 -3.72 1.61
CA TYR A 110 -5.57 -2.87 2.70
C TYR A 110 -6.74 -2.44 3.61
N LEU A 111 -6.49 -2.34 4.92
CA LEU A 111 -7.48 -1.90 5.92
C LEU A 111 -8.88 -2.54 5.78
N GLY A 112 -8.93 -3.85 5.49
CA GLY A 112 -10.18 -4.61 5.33
C GLY A 112 -10.88 -4.47 3.97
N LEU A 113 -10.35 -3.65 3.06
CA LEU A 113 -10.87 -3.44 1.71
C LEU A 113 -9.98 -4.15 0.68
N ARG A 114 -10.58 -4.87 -0.28
CA ARG A 114 -9.90 -5.35 -1.49
C ARG A 114 -10.24 -4.44 -2.68
N MET A 115 -9.24 -3.72 -3.16
CA MET A 115 -9.35 -2.91 -4.37
C MET A 115 -9.15 -3.77 -5.62
N PHE A 116 -9.90 -3.49 -6.68
CA PHE A 116 -9.81 -4.19 -7.96
C PHE A 116 -9.09 -3.31 -8.99
N SER A 117 -8.07 -3.84 -9.65
CA SER A 117 -7.26 -3.06 -10.60
C SER A 117 -8.08 -2.66 -11.81
N SER A 118 -7.68 -1.59 -12.48
CA SER A 118 -7.93 -1.48 -13.92
C SER A 118 -6.65 -1.82 -14.65
N ASP A 119 -6.79 -2.33 -15.88
CA ASP A 119 -5.66 -2.71 -16.71
C ASP A 119 -4.81 -1.48 -17.05
N TRP A 120 -3.60 -1.47 -16.52
CA TRP A 120 -2.64 -0.39 -16.76
C TRP A 120 -2.01 -0.41 -18.15
N ASN A 121 -2.23 -1.46 -18.97
CA ASN A 121 -1.77 -1.48 -20.36
C ASN A 121 -2.69 -0.63 -21.24
N SER A 122 -4.00 -0.74 -21.04
CA SER A 122 -5.01 0.03 -21.78
C SER A 122 -5.17 1.45 -21.23
N ILE A 123 -5.12 1.65 -19.91
CA ILE A 123 -5.29 2.97 -19.29
C ILE A 123 -4.11 3.89 -19.59
N GLY A 124 -4.44 5.14 -19.98
CA GLY A 124 -3.46 6.21 -20.13
C GLY A 124 -2.30 5.84 -21.07
N SER A 125 -2.58 5.01 -22.07
CA SER A 125 -1.61 4.50 -23.06
C SER A 125 -0.41 3.78 -22.44
N GLY A 126 -0.60 3.09 -21.30
CA GLY A 126 0.45 2.33 -20.65
C GLY A 126 1.50 3.16 -19.92
N VAL A 127 1.28 4.47 -19.72
CA VAL A 127 2.29 5.37 -19.15
C VAL A 127 2.69 4.95 -17.73
N ILE A 128 1.72 4.61 -16.88
CA ILE A 128 2.01 4.18 -15.50
C ILE A 128 2.74 2.83 -15.47
N LYS A 129 2.41 1.90 -16.36
CA LYS A 129 3.13 0.64 -16.48
C LYS A 129 4.59 0.85 -16.91
N ARG A 130 4.84 1.63 -17.96
CA ARG A 130 6.20 1.98 -18.39
C ARG A 130 6.99 2.69 -17.29
N MET A 131 6.32 3.55 -16.52
CA MET A 131 6.94 4.19 -15.35
C MET A 131 7.35 3.14 -14.32
N SER A 132 6.51 2.15 -14.07
CA SER A 132 6.82 1.01 -13.20
C SER A 132 8.06 0.23 -13.67
N GLU A 133 8.17 -0.02 -14.97
CA GLU A 133 9.30 -0.72 -15.58
C GLU A 133 10.61 0.09 -15.47
N GLU A 134 10.57 1.41 -15.68
CA GLU A 134 11.75 2.27 -15.54
C GLU A 134 12.17 2.43 -14.07
N MET A 135 11.20 2.58 -13.15
CA MET A 135 11.47 2.60 -11.71
C MET A 135 12.11 1.29 -11.25
N SER A 136 11.70 0.15 -11.82
CA SER A 136 12.29 -1.15 -11.49
C SER A 136 13.80 -1.16 -11.81
N LYS A 137 14.20 -0.64 -12.97
CA LYS A 137 15.61 -0.54 -13.37
C LYS A 137 16.42 0.39 -12.45
N GLU A 138 15.84 1.50 -12.01
CA GLU A 138 16.51 2.39 -11.05
C GLU A 138 16.70 1.73 -9.68
N VAL A 139 15.69 1.00 -9.21
CA VAL A 139 15.73 0.29 -7.93
C VAL A 139 16.84 -0.77 -7.91
N ASP A 140 17.15 -1.43 -9.03
CA ASP A 140 18.31 -2.34 -9.10
C ASP A 140 19.62 -1.65 -8.69
N SER A 141 19.84 -0.41 -9.14
CA SER A 141 21.02 0.36 -8.77
C SER A 141 20.99 0.74 -7.29
N GLU A 142 19.85 1.20 -6.78
CA GLU A 142 19.71 1.59 -5.38
C GLU A 142 19.88 0.40 -4.42
N LEU A 143 19.34 -0.78 -4.76
CA LEU A 143 19.54 -2.01 -4.00
C LEU A 143 21.00 -2.47 -4.05
N LYS A 144 21.68 -2.32 -5.19
CA LYS A 144 23.11 -2.61 -5.31
C LYS A 144 23.94 -1.69 -4.41
N ASP A 145 23.59 -0.41 -4.32
CA ASP A 145 24.27 0.51 -3.42
C ASP A 145 23.97 0.20 -1.94
N LEU A 146 22.72 -0.12 -1.61
CA LEU A 146 22.33 -0.54 -0.26
C LEU A 146 23.03 -1.85 0.15
N SER A 147 23.34 -2.73 -0.80
CA SER A 147 24.05 -3.99 -0.54
C SER A 147 25.47 -3.80 0.02
N LYS A 148 26.07 -2.62 -0.17
CA LYS A 148 27.39 -2.28 0.35
C LYS A 148 27.38 -2.07 1.87
N VAL A 149 26.22 -1.79 2.45
CA VAL A 149 26.06 -1.43 3.88
C VAL A 149 25.22 -2.44 4.66
N LYS A 150 24.33 -3.19 3.99
CA LYS A 150 23.58 -4.29 4.60
C LYS A 150 23.23 -5.39 3.58
N PRO A 151 23.01 -6.65 4.01
CA PRO A 151 22.49 -7.69 3.12
C PRO A 151 21.12 -7.32 2.54
N ILE A 152 20.90 -7.61 1.26
CA ILE A 152 19.63 -7.37 0.56
C ILE A 152 18.88 -8.69 0.40
N LYS A 153 17.58 -8.67 0.66
CA LYS A 153 16.65 -9.80 0.43
C LYS A 153 15.59 -9.46 -0.62
N GLY A 154 15.31 -8.17 -0.78
CA GLY A 154 14.33 -7.62 -1.68
C GLY A 154 14.71 -7.69 -3.14
N ARG A 155 13.73 -7.35 -3.98
CA ARG A 155 13.87 -7.24 -5.44
C ARG A 155 13.20 -5.98 -5.97
N SER A 156 13.53 -5.66 -7.21
CA SER A 156 13.23 -4.40 -7.89
C SER A 156 11.96 -4.41 -8.73
N CYS A 157 11.08 -5.41 -8.61
CA CYS A 157 9.89 -5.50 -9.44
C CYS A 157 8.64 -4.89 -8.78
N PHE A 158 7.68 -4.52 -9.62
CA PHE A 158 6.36 -4.01 -9.21
C PHE A 158 5.28 -4.67 -10.07
N SER A 159 4.14 -5.03 -9.46
CA SER A 159 3.00 -5.64 -10.14
C SER A 159 1.74 -4.76 -10.16
N VAL A 160 1.71 -3.72 -9.34
CA VAL A 160 0.61 -2.74 -9.32
C VAL A 160 1.12 -1.33 -9.03
N SER A 161 0.28 -0.33 -9.32
CA SER A 161 0.39 1.01 -8.77
C SER A 161 -0.91 1.47 -8.14
N LEU A 162 -0.83 1.91 -6.89
CA LEU A 162 -1.91 2.61 -6.19
C LEU A 162 -1.76 4.11 -6.44
N ILE A 163 -2.66 4.67 -7.26
CA ILE A 163 -2.67 6.09 -7.58
C ILE A 163 -3.49 6.82 -6.54
N ASN A 164 -2.94 7.91 -6.00
CA ASN A 164 -3.56 8.72 -4.97
C ASN A 164 -3.74 10.14 -5.52
N ARG A 165 -4.91 10.72 -5.27
CA ARG A 165 -5.19 12.13 -5.46
C ARG A 165 -5.53 12.75 -4.11
N MET A 166 -4.72 13.69 -3.68
CA MET A 166 -4.80 14.31 -2.36
C MET A 166 -4.96 15.81 -2.50
N GLU A 167 -5.95 16.37 -1.83
CA GLU A 167 -6.11 17.82 -1.74
C GLU A 167 -5.39 18.34 -0.49
N SER A 168 -4.75 19.50 -0.61
CA SER A 168 -4.13 20.15 0.53
C SER A 168 -5.18 20.55 1.57
N TYR A 169 -4.74 20.74 2.80
CA TYR A 169 -5.58 21.25 3.86
C TYR A 169 -6.25 22.57 3.47
N THR A 170 -7.51 22.70 3.85
CA THR A 170 -8.26 23.95 3.88
C THR A 170 -9.04 24.01 5.19
N SER A 171 -9.47 25.19 5.64
CA SER A 171 -10.32 25.35 6.83
C SER A 171 -11.62 24.53 6.77
N LYS A 172 -12.07 24.15 5.56
CA LYS A 172 -13.23 23.27 5.31
C LYS A 172 -12.88 21.77 5.32
N SER A 173 -11.61 21.41 5.21
CA SER A 173 -11.16 20.01 5.18
C SER A 173 -11.07 19.42 6.59
N LYS A 174 -11.53 18.18 6.75
CA LYS A 174 -11.57 17.46 8.05
C LYS A 174 -10.32 16.61 8.30
N LEU A 175 -9.14 17.08 7.86
CA LEU A 175 -7.89 16.35 8.06
C LEU A 175 -7.53 16.32 9.55
N LYS A 176 -7.12 15.14 10.03
CA LYS A 176 -6.68 14.95 11.41
C LYS A 176 -5.30 15.57 11.63
N LEU A 177 -5.02 15.95 12.86
CA LEU A 177 -3.65 16.22 13.28
C LEU A 177 -2.85 14.93 13.28
N GLU A 178 -1.57 15.05 12.96
CA GLU A 178 -0.56 14.04 13.25
C GLU A 178 -0.47 13.89 14.77
N PRO A 179 -0.57 12.67 15.32
CA PRO A 179 -0.79 12.47 16.75
C PRO A 179 0.44 12.71 17.65
N THR A 180 1.65 12.79 17.08
CA THR A 180 2.89 12.81 17.87
C THR A 180 3.30 14.22 18.26
N PHE A 181 3.38 15.13 17.29
CA PHE A 181 3.73 16.54 17.54
C PHE A 181 2.51 17.46 17.48
N GLU A 182 1.39 17.00 16.92
CA GLU A 182 0.14 17.75 16.80
C GLU A 182 0.27 19.10 16.07
N THR A 183 1.35 19.30 15.32
CA THR A 183 1.63 20.52 14.54
C THR A 183 1.13 20.45 13.11
N ASP A 184 1.06 19.24 12.55
CA ASP A 184 0.80 19.00 11.13
C ASP A 184 -0.48 18.20 10.92
N ARG A 185 -1.08 18.32 9.73
CA ARG A 185 -2.26 17.55 9.37
C ARG A 185 -1.91 16.44 8.39
N VAL A 186 -2.55 15.28 8.54
CA VAL A 186 -2.29 14.11 7.71
C VAL A 186 -3.38 13.90 6.66
N THR A 187 -2.97 13.69 5.40
CA THR A 187 -3.87 13.14 4.37
C THR A 187 -3.88 11.63 4.41
N VAL A 188 -2.77 11.02 4.79
CA VAL A 188 -2.63 9.59 5.09
C VAL A 188 -1.94 9.45 6.44
N SER A 189 -2.63 8.85 7.40
CA SER A 189 -2.10 8.61 8.75
C SER A 189 -0.98 7.55 8.76
N TRP A 190 -0.31 7.40 9.91
CA TRP A 190 0.76 6.42 10.10
C TRP A 190 0.33 5.00 9.72
N HIS A 191 1.09 4.38 8.83
CA HIS A 191 0.88 2.99 8.41
C HIS A 191 2.18 2.39 7.86
N ALA A 192 2.23 1.06 7.84
CA ALA A 192 3.09 0.31 6.93
C ALA A 192 2.20 -0.26 5.81
N ASP A 193 2.74 -0.35 4.60
CA ASP A 193 2.00 -0.89 3.46
C ASP A 193 1.78 -2.40 3.63
N SER A 194 0.51 -2.82 3.57
CA SER A 194 0.10 -4.22 3.70
C SER A 194 0.12 -4.95 2.35
N SER A 195 0.01 -6.27 2.37
CA SER A 195 -0.21 -7.09 1.16
C SER A 195 0.95 -7.11 0.17
N LEU A 196 2.12 -6.68 0.63
CA LEU A 196 3.33 -6.68 -0.17
C LEU A 196 4.09 -7.99 0.00
N GLU A 197 4.86 -8.33 -1.02
CA GLU A 197 5.87 -9.36 -0.89
C GLU A 197 6.94 -8.89 0.12
N HIS A 198 7.39 -9.78 0.99
CA HIS A 198 8.38 -9.43 1.99
C HIS A 198 9.65 -8.90 1.35
N TYR A 199 10.20 -7.84 1.94
CA TYR A 199 11.39 -7.13 1.46
C TYR A 199 11.23 -6.47 0.09
N SER A 200 10.03 -6.44 -0.51
CA SER A 200 9.83 -5.74 -1.77
C SER A 200 9.97 -4.22 -1.61
N THR A 201 10.53 -3.58 -2.62
CA THR A 201 10.63 -2.12 -2.66
C THR A 201 9.26 -1.50 -2.90
N ILE A 202 9.02 -0.33 -2.30
CA ILE A 202 7.91 0.57 -2.67
C ILE A 202 8.51 1.79 -3.35
N GLY A 203 8.02 2.12 -4.55
CA GLY A 203 8.46 3.29 -5.30
C GLY A 203 7.33 4.29 -5.48
N VAL A 204 7.59 5.58 -5.26
CA VAL A 204 6.56 6.61 -5.32
C VAL A 204 6.98 7.79 -6.17
N TYR A 205 6.36 7.94 -7.33
CA TYR A 205 6.40 9.18 -8.10
C TYR A 205 5.29 10.12 -7.63
N HIS A 206 5.54 11.43 -7.61
CA HIS A 206 4.47 12.39 -7.34
C HIS A 206 4.63 13.71 -8.10
N VAL A 207 3.50 14.38 -8.31
CA VAL A 207 3.41 15.70 -8.94
C VAL A 207 2.35 16.52 -8.23
N ILE A 208 2.65 17.80 -8.02
CA ILE A 208 1.81 18.77 -7.32
C ILE A 208 1.33 19.80 -8.34
N VAL A 209 0.04 20.07 -8.32
CA VAL A 209 -0.62 21.04 -9.21
C VAL A 209 -1.49 22.02 -8.42
N ASN A 210 -1.80 23.16 -9.03
CA ASN A 210 -2.78 24.12 -8.52
C ASN A 210 -4.22 23.69 -8.87
N GLU A 211 -5.21 24.50 -8.51
CA GLU A 211 -6.62 24.26 -8.85
C GLU A 211 -6.90 24.25 -10.36
N LYS A 212 -6.08 24.95 -11.16
CA LYS A 212 -6.13 24.94 -12.63
C LYS A 212 -5.45 23.71 -13.24
N ARG A 213 -4.97 22.78 -12.41
CA ARG A 213 -4.27 21.55 -12.80
C ARG A 213 -2.91 21.79 -13.47
N GLU A 214 -2.31 22.95 -13.22
CA GLU A 214 -0.98 23.33 -13.69
C GLU A 214 0.06 22.99 -12.62
N VAL A 215 1.24 22.53 -13.05
CA VAL A 215 2.36 22.25 -12.14
C VAL A 215 2.75 23.51 -11.38
N VAL A 216 2.93 23.38 -10.06
CA VAL A 216 3.40 24.47 -9.19
C VAL A 216 4.89 24.38 -8.92
N GLU A 217 5.52 25.52 -8.65
CA GLU A 217 6.89 25.54 -8.11
C GLU A 217 6.93 25.02 -6.67
N ASP A 218 8.11 24.60 -6.23
CA ASP A 218 8.32 24.16 -4.85
C ASP A 218 8.21 25.32 -3.85
N GLU A 219 7.51 25.06 -2.75
CA GLU A 219 7.48 25.96 -1.60
C GLU A 219 8.84 25.95 -0.89
N LYS A 220 9.36 27.14 -0.58
CA LYS A 220 10.66 27.30 0.11
C LYS A 220 10.58 27.01 1.61
N GLU A 221 9.41 27.19 2.20
CA GLU A 221 9.17 26.96 3.62
C GLU A 221 8.73 25.51 3.85
N GLU A 222 9.46 24.76 4.69
CA GLU A 222 9.20 23.34 4.96
C GLU A 222 7.76 23.08 5.47
N GLY A 223 7.21 23.96 6.32
CA GLY A 223 5.84 23.80 6.82
C GLY A 223 4.75 23.92 5.73
N LYS A 224 5.06 24.59 4.62
CA LYS A 224 4.15 24.84 3.50
C LYS A 224 4.27 23.82 2.37
N CYS A 225 5.20 22.87 2.46
CA CYS A 225 5.34 21.82 1.44
C CYS A 225 4.62 20.52 1.84
N TRP A 226 4.27 19.73 0.83
CA TRP A 226 3.88 18.34 1.03
C TRP A 226 5.07 17.57 1.60
N ARG A 227 4.85 16.71 2.59
CA ARG A 227 5.92 15.96 3.25
C ARG A 227 5.53 14.50 3.42
N ILE A 228 6.51 13.60 3.39
CA ILE A 228 6.37 12.28 4.02
C ILE A 228 7.03 12.34 5.39
N ALA A 229 6.32 11.87 6.40
CA ALA A 229 6.87 11.61 7.71
C ALA A 229 7.20 10.12 7.82
N CYS A 230 8.32 9.78 8.46
CA CYS A 230 8.70 8.40 8.74
C CYS A 230 9.05 8.25 10.22
N LYS A 231 8.70 7.10 10.79
CA LYS A 231 9.06 6.71 12.15
C LYS A 231 9.45 5.24 12.19
N VAL A 232 10.39 4.90 13.06
CA VAL A 232 10.79 3.51 13.30
C VAL A 232 9.72 2.83 14.15
N VAL A 233 9.18 1.72 13.65
CA VAL A 233 8.29 0.81 14.37
C VAL A 233 8.73 -0.60 14.01
N PRO A 234 9.52 -1.28 14.87
CA PRO A 234 9.95 -2.64 14.60
C PRO A 234 8.75 -3.55 14.35
N ASP A 235 8.85 -4.43 13.35
CA ASP A 235 7.81 -5.39 12.95
C ASP A 235 6.44 -4.73 12.65
N ALA A 236 6.46 -3.52 12.06
CA ALA A 236 5.28 -2.83 11.55
C ALA A 236 4.57 -3.62 10.42
N GLU A 237 5.36 -4.28 9.59
CA GLU A 237 4.97 -5.37 8.69
C GLU A 237 6.11 -6.40 8.69
N GLY A 238 6.00 -7.45 7.91
CA GLY A 238 7.02 -8.44 7.70
C GLY A 238 6.64 -9.81 8.26
N PRO A 239 7.52 -10.81 8.08
CA PRO A 239 7.27 -12.18 8.52
C PRO A 239 7.14 -12.32 10.04
N ASN A 240 7.68 -11.36 10.81
CA ASN A 240 7.63 -11.33 12.26
C ASN A 240 6.49 -10.48 12.82
N ALA A 241 5.74 -9.77 11.97
CA ALA A 241 4.61 -8.95 12.41
C ALA A 241 3.54 -9.85 13.05
N SER A 242 3.25 -9.63 14.33
CA SER A 242 2.29 -10.46 15.04
C SER A 242 0.86 -10.20 14.53
N THR A 243 0.08 -11.26 14.28
CA THR A 243 -1.33 -11.19 13.88
C THR A 243 -2.26 -10.61 14.95
N ARG A 244 -1.79 -10.51 16.20
CA ARG A 244 -2.37 -9.61 17.20
C ARG A 244 -1.97 -8.21 16.81
N THR A 245 -2.85 -7.53 16.07
CA THR A 245 -3.03 -6.07 16.05
C THR A 245 -1.94 -5.41 16.88
N SER A 246 -0.74 -5.26 16.28
CA SER A 246 0.31 -4.48 16.93
C SER A 246 -0.40 -3.17 17.12
N LYS A 247 -0.68 -2.86 18.40
CA LYS A 247 -1.41 -1.66 18.75
C LYS A 247 -0.74 -0.59 17.92
N ILE A 248 -1.52 0.02 17.03
CA ILE A 248 -1.22 1.33 16.49
C ILE A 248 -1.18 2.19 17.74
N SER A 249 -0.08 2.12 18.49
CA SER A 249 0.19 3.06 19.54
C SER A 249 0.66 4.26 18.75
N ASP A 250 -0.31 5.07 18.35
CA ASP A 250 -0.11 6.49 18.04
C ASP A 250 0.57 7.23 19.22
N THR A 251 0.91 6.53 20.31
CA THR A 251 1.39 7.00 21.61
C THR A 251 2.80 6.50 21.98
N SER A 252 3.59 5.92 21.07
CA SER A 252 5.01 5.68 21.38
C SER A 252 5.73 7.03 21.36
N GLU A 253 6.12 7.53 22.54
CA GLU A 253 6.84 8.79 22.64
C GLU A 253 8.08 8.80 21.73
N PRO A 254 8.38 9.90 21.04
CA PRO A 254 9.59 10.04 20.24
C PRO A 254 10.83 9.75 21.08
N SER A 255 11.63 8.78 20.62
CA SER A 255 12.91 8.48 21.24
C SER A 255 14.04 9.18 20.48
N PRO A 256 15.02 9.81 21.15
CA PRO A 256 16.24 10.30 20.51
C PRO A 256 17.01 9.19 19.78
N GLN A 257 16.81 7.92 20.16
CA GLN A 257 17.38 6.75 19.49
C GLN A 257 16.81 6.54 18.07
N TYR A 258 15.56 6.95 17.85
CA TYR A 258 14.86 6.79 16.58
C TYR A 258 14.04 8.07 16.30
N PRO A 259 14.71 9.18 15.98
CA PRO A 259 14.04 10.46 15.81
C PRO A 259 13.06 10.41 14.64
N LEU A 260 11.90 11.05 14.78
CA LEU A 260 10.94 11.18 13.69
C LEU A 260 11.51 12.10 12.61
N ILE A 261 11.49 11.64 11.36
CA ILE A 261 11.93 12.44 10.22
C ILE A 261 10.73 12.97 9.43
N SER A 262 10.88 14.16 8.89
CA SER A 262 9.95 14.73 7.91
C SER A 262 10.72 15.15 6.67
N VAL A 263 10.32 14.60 5.53
CA VAL A 263 11.01 14.75 4.25
C VAL A 263 10.15 15.59 3.30
N PRO A 264 10.57 16.82 2.95
CA PRO A 264 9.96 17.64 1.92
C PRO A 264 9.86 16.88 0.60
N LEU A 265 8.65 16.83 0.06
CA LEU A 265 8.35 16.22 -1.22
C LEU A 265 8.42 17.28 -2.31
N LYS A 266 9.62 17.48 -2.85
CA LYS A 266 9.83 18.35 -4.01
C LYS A 266 8.98 17.88 -5.18
N ASN A 267 8.36 18.81 -5.89
CA ASN A 267 7.51 18.50 -7.02
C ASN A 267 8.29 17.71 -8.06
N LYS A 268 7.61 16.75 -8.71
CA LYS A 268 8.21 15.88 -9.72
C LYS A 268 9.37 15.02 -9.20
N SER A 269 9.44 14.75 -7.89
CA SER A 269 10.44 13.86 -7.32
C SER A 269 9.92 12.42 -7.19
N ILE A 270 10.84 11.51 -6.89
CA ILE A 270 10.57 10.11 -6.58
C ILE A 270 11.18 9.79 -5.23
N TYR A 271 10.50 8.96 -4.45
CA TYR A 271 11.13 8.32 -3.31
C TYR A 271 10.92 6.80 -3.31
N TYR A 272 11.87 6.10 -2.72
CA TYR A 272 11.87 4.66 -2.57
C TYR A 272 11.96 4.28 -1.10
N MET A 273 11.21 3.25 -0.72
CA MET A 273 11.36 2.53 0.54
C MET A 273 11.88 1.14 0.18
N LEU A 274 13.18 0.94 0.37
CA LEU A 274 13.92 -0.22 -0.12
C LEU A 274 13.89 -1.38 0.87
N ASP A 275 13.87 -2.61 0.35
CA ASP A 275 14.11 -3.83 1.12
C ASP A 275 13.19 -3.96 2.36
N ASP A 276 13.74 -4.21 3.55
CA ASP A 276 12.99 -4.31 4.81
C ASP A 276 12.49 -2.97 5.38
N PHE A 277 12.62 -1.83 4.68
CA PHE A 277 12.22 -0.53 5.22
C PHE A 277 10.77 -0.54 5.72
N ASN A 278 9.84 -1.03 4.90
CA ASN A 278 8.41 -1.10 5.24
C ASN A 278 8.10 -2.11 6.37
N HIS A 279 8.99 -3.07 6.65
CA HIS A 279 8.82 -3.98 7.79
C HIS A 279 9.09 -3.28 9.12
N HIS A 280 9.99 -2.28 9.14
CA HIS A 280 10.47 -1.65 10.37
C HIS A 280 10.09 -0.17 10.50
N HIS A 281 9.29 0.35 9.56
CA HIS A 281 8.90 1.75 9.55
C HIS A 281 7.43 1.91 9.28
N GLN A 282 6.86 2.93 9.91
CA GLN A 282 5.61 3.52 9.47
C GLN A 282 5.89 4.84 8.77
N HIS A 283 4.99 5.19 7.85
CA HIS A 283 5.03 6.46 7.16
C HIS A 283 3.65 7.13 7.14
N ALA A 284 3.64 8.45 7.01
CA ALA A 284 2.45 9.28 6.90
C ALA A 284 2.68 10.35 5.83
N VAL A 285 1.60 10.85 5.24
CA VAL A 285 1.63 11.96 4.28
C VAL A 285 1.09 13.20 4.96
N LEU A 286 1.96 14.19 5.16
CA LEU A 286 1.60 15.47 5.76
C LEU A 286 1.13 16.44 4.68
N SER A 287 0.04 17.13 4.98
CA SER A 287 -0.52 18.19 4.15
C SER A 287 0.19 19.51 4.41
N PRO A 288 0.37 20.37 3.38
CA PRO A 288 0.76 21.76 3.56
C PRO A 288 -0.14 22.49 4.55
N SER A 289 0.44 23.33 5.41
CA SER A 289 -0.30 24.14 6.39
C SER A 289 -0.87 25.46 5.82
N SER A 290 -0.56 25.82 4.57
CA SER A 290 -0.89 27.11 3.98
C SER A 290 -2.38 27.24 3.60
N GLU A 291 -3.14 27.99 4.39
CA GLU A 291 -4.58 28.25 4.16
C GLU A 291 -4.90 29.02 2.85
N GLY A 292 -3.89 29.53 2.13
CA GLY A 292 -4.08 30.42 0.97
C GLY A 292 -3.77 29.83 -0.42
N ARG A 293 -3.14 28.65 -0.53
CA ARG A 293 -2.80 28.06 -1.84
C ARG A 293 -3.22 26.59 -1.89
N ARG A 294 -4.42 26.35 -2.40
CA ARG A 294 -4.91 24.98 -2.58
C ARG A 294 -4.10 24.28 -3.66
N THR A 295 -3.51 23.14 -3.29
CA THR A 295 -2.79 22.27 -4.21
C THR A 295 -3.40 20.88 -4.21
N VAL A 296 -3.22 20.19 -5.34
CA VAL A 296 -3.55 18.77 -5.48
C VAL A 296 -2.25 18.02 -5.70
N ARG A 297 -1.97 17.03 -4.85
CA ARG A 297 -0.87 16.09 -5.05
C ARG A 297 -1.42 14.80 -5.66
N TYR A 298 -0.92 14.48 -6.85
CA TYR A 298 -1.02 13.16 -7.42
C TYR A 298 0.20 12.35 -7.02
N SER A 299 0.03 11.09 -6.61
CA SER A 299 1.14 10.15 -6.45
C SER A 299 0.81 8.78 -7.01
N SER A 300 1.79 8.16 -7.66
CA SER A 300 1.75 6.80 -8.18
C SER A 300 2.64 5.93 -7.29
N THR A 301 2.05 4.99 -6.56
CA THR A 301 2.73 4.18 -5.54
C THR A 301 2.86 2.75 -6.04
N HIS A 302 4.03 2.44 -6.59
CA HIS A 302 4.37 1.15 -7.21
C HIS A 302 4.74 0.11 -6.16
N ARG A 303 4.16 -1.08 -6.28
CA ARG A 303 4.19 -2.14 -5.25
C ARG A 303 4.34 -3.50 -5.90
N LEU A 304 4.98 -4.43 -5.18
CA LEU A 304 4.95 -5.85 -5.49
C LEU A 304 4.05 -6.57 -4.50
N LEU A 305 3.00 -7.20 -5.02
CA LEU A 305 2.03 -7.89 -4.18
C LEU A 305 2.47 -9.32 -3.85
N ARG A 306 2.10 -9.79 -2.65
CA ARG A 306 2.23 -11.20 -2.30
C ARG A 306 1.23 -12.07 -3.07
N TYR A 307 1.52 -13.37 -3.15
CA TYR A 307 0.58 -14.37 -3.67
C TYR A 307 -0.80 -14.28 -2.99
N GLY A 308 -1.87 -14.57 -3.74
CA GLY A 308 -3.27 -14.47 -3.31
C GLY A 308 -3.94 -13.13 -3.65
N ASN A 309 -3.31 -12.32 -4.50
CA ASN A 309 -3.81 -11.01 -4.92
C ASN A 309 -4.22 -10.98 -6.39
N ASN A 310 -4.19 -12.11 -7.11
CA ASN A 310 -4.73 -12.20 -8.47
C ASN A 310 -5.89 -13.21 -8.53
N VAL A 311 -6.97 -12.87 -9.22
CA VAL A 311 -8.18 -13.72 -9.30
C VAL A 311 -7.92 -15.06 -9.99
N GLU A 312 -6.95 -15.12 -10.89
CA GLU A 312 -6.62 -16.37 -11.57
C GLU A 312 -6.08 -17.41 -10.56
N GLU A 313 -5.35 -16.98 -9.53
CA GLU A 313 -4.91 -17.84 -8.41
C GLU A 313 -6.11 -18.37 -7.62
N MET A 314 -7.17 -17.55 -7.46
CA MET A 314 -8.42 -17.97 -6.83
C MET A 314 -9.17 -18.98 -7.70
N PHE A 315 -9.18 -18.82 -9.03
CA PHE A 315 -9.79 -19.82 -9.91
C PHE A 315 -9.05 -21.15 -9.87
N GLU A 316 -7.71 -21.16 -9.88
CA GLU A 316 -6.94 -22.39 -9.74
C GLU A 316 -7.27 -23.11 -8.43
N LYS A 317 -7.36 -22.36 -7.32
CA LYS A 317 -7.75 -22.91 -6.02
C LYS A 317 -9.17 -23.45 -6.03
N LEU A 318 -10.12 -22.70 -6.59
CA LEU A 318 -11.51 -23.11 -6.74
C LEU A 318 -11.64 -24.41 -7.53
N ASP A 319 -11.01 -24.48 -8.71
CA ASP A 319 -11.04 -25.66 -9.58
C ASP A 319 -10.46 -26.89 -8.88
N ASN A 320 -9.36 -26.72 -8.14
CA ASN A 320 -8.75 -27.80 -7.36
C ASN A 320 -9.64 -28.31 -6.22
N VAL A 321 -10.36 -27.41 -5.54
CA VAL A 321 -11.31 -27.78 -4.49
C VAL A 321 -12.50 -28.52 -5.08
N ILE A 322 -13.07 -28.00 -6.17
CA ILE A 322 -14.21 -28.58 -6.88
C ILE A 322 -13.92 -29.98 -7.41
N LYS A 323 -12.74 -30.20 -8.01
CA LYS A 323 -12.30 -31.55 -8.45
C LYS A 323 -12.29 -32.57 -7.31
N GLY A 324 -12.17 -32.11 -6.06
CA GLY A 324 -12.13 -32.93 -4.86
C GLY A 324 -13.49 -33.33 -4.29
N PHE A 325 -14.62 -32.86 -4.83
CA PHE A 325 -15.97 -33.09 -4.25
C PHE A 325 -16.33 -34.55 -4.00
N ASN A 326 -15.77 -35.50 -4.77
CA ASN A 326 -16.03 -36.92 -4.55
C ASN A 326 -15.43 -37.44 -3.22
N SER A 327 -14.44 -36.75 -2.66
CA SER A 327 -13.84 -37.13 -1.39
C SER A 327 -14.74 -36.71 -0.22
N LYS A 328 -15.10 -37.68 0.63
CA LYS A 328 -15.85 -37.44 1.87
C LYS A 328 -14.95 -37.21 3.08
N SER A 329 -13.65 -36.98 2.86
CA SER A 329 -12.70 -36.79 3.97
C SER A 329 -12.96 -35.44 4.67
N LEU A 330 -12.82 -35.41 6.00
CA LEU A 330 -12.95 -34.16 6.76
C LEU A 330 -11.95 -33.09 6.30
N LYS A 331 -10.76 -33.50 5.85
CA LYS A 331 -9.75 -32.61 5.27
C LYS A 331 -10.28 -31.92 4.02
N GLN A 332 -10.97 -32.64 3.15
CA GLN A 332 -11.56 -32.08 1.94
C GLN A 332 -12.74 -31.16 2.28
N ILE A 333 -13.66 -31.58 3.15
CA ILE A 333 -14.82 -30.75 3.55
C ILE A 333 -14.34 -29.42 4.17
N LYS A 334 -13.28 -29.44 4.99
CA LYS A 334 -12.66 -28.20 5.51
C LYS A 334 -12.10 -27.30 4.41
N LYS A 335 -11.53 -27.86 3.35
CA LYS A 335 -11.05 -27.07 2.19
C LYS A 335 -12.21 -26.44 1.43
N GLU A 336 -13.30 -27.18 1.22
CA GLU A 336 -14.52 -26.71 0.57
C GLU A 336 -15.08 -25.48 1.29
N PHE A 337 -15.35 -25.60 2.59
CA PHE A 337 -15.88 -24.49 3.41
C PHE A 337 -14.95 -23.27 3.47
N ASN A 338 -13.64 -23.49 3.60
CA ASN A 338 -12.69 -22.37 3.60
C ASN A 338 -12.64 -21.65 2.25
N CYS A 339 -12.74 -22.40 1.15
CA CYS A 339 -12.78 -21.84 -0.20
C CYS A 339 -14.06 -21.05 -0.45
N GLU A 340 -15.21 -21.57 -0.02
CA GLU A 340 -16.52 -20.92 -0.10
C GLU A 340 -16.51 -19.55 0.58
N ARG A 341 -16.08 -19.52 1.85
CA ARG A 341 -15.97 -18.27 2.63
C ARG A 341 -15.01 -17.27 2.01
N GLU A 342 -13.94 -17.73 1.38
CA GLU A 342 -12.97 -16.86 0.72
C GLU A 342 -13.56 -16.27 -0.57
N VAL A 343 -14.13 -17.09 -1.46
CA VAL A 343 -14.75 -16.60 -2.69
C VAL A 343 -15.88 -15.60 -2.37
N GLU A 344 -16.76 -15.96 -1.44
CA GLU A 344 -17.87 -15.10 -1.03
C GLU A 344 -17.36 -13.82 -0.35
N GLY A 345 -16.57 -13.96 0.72
CA GLY A 345 -16.22 -12.88 1.63
C GLY A 345 -15.07 -12.00 1.15
N GLU A 346 -14.07 -12.59 0.49
CA GLU A 346 -12.85 -11.90 0.07
C GLU A 346 -12.89 -11.42 -1.38
N TRP A 347 -13.80 -11.94 -2.22
CA TRP A 347 -13.88 -11.55 -3.63
C TRP A 347 -15.25 -10.96 -3.99
N ILE A 348 -16.33 -11.76 -3.93
CA ILE A 348 -17.65 -11.34 -4.39
C ILE A 348 -18.18 -10.16 -3.56
N ARG A 349 -18.26 -10.33 -2.24
CA ARG A 349 -18.74 -9.26 -1.34
C ARG A 349 -17.85 -8.02 -1.40
N GLN A 350 -16.53 -8.20 -1.51
CA GLN A 350 -15.59 -7.08 -1.64
C GLN A 350 -15.80 -6.29 -2.93
N PHE A 351 -16.18 -6.93 -4.04
CA PHE A 351 -16.49 -6.22 -5.29
C PHE A 351 -17.74 -5.34 -5.13
N TYR A 352 -18.83 -5.89 -4.59
CA TYR A 352 -20.10 -5.16 -4.51
C TYR A 352 -20.20 -4.16 -3.34
N ILE A 353 -19.49 -4.38 -2.23
CA ILE A 353 -19.56 -3.47 -1.06
C ILE A 353 -19.02 -2.07 -1.37
N GLN A 354 -18.21 -1.94 -2.42
CA GLN A 354 -17.70 -0.65 -2.92
C GLN A 354 -18.78 0.18 -3.64
N GLY A 355 -19.94 -0.41 -3.92
CA GLY A 355 -21.15 0.29 -4.35
C GLY A 355 -21.27 0.50 -5.87
N LYS A 356 -22.40 1.11 -6.28
CA LYS A 356 -22.81 1.23 -7.69
C LYS A 356 -21.77 1.94 -8.57
N LYS A 357 -21.08 2.96 -8.06
CA LYS A 357 -20.05 3.69 -8.81
C LYS A 357 -18.84 2.81 -9.12
N HIS A 358 -18.39 2.01 -8.15
CA HIS A 358 -17.34 1.02 -8.35
C HIS A 358 -17.78 -0.01 -9.40
N TRP A 359 -18.97 -0.58 -9.22
CA TRP A 359 -19.55 -1.55 -10.16
C TRP A 359 -19.56 -0.99 -11.58
N SER A 360 -20.14 0.20 -11.81
CA SER A 360 -20.21 0.79 -13.16
C SER A 360 -18.84 1.05 -13.78
N LEU A 361 -17.84 1.40 -12.97
CA LEU A 361 -16.48 1.64 -13.46
C LEU A 361 -15.77 0.32 -13.82
N LYS A 362 -15.91 -0.71 -12.99
CA LYS A 362 -15.11 -1.94 -13.09
C LYS A 362 -15.77 -3.04 -13.90
N TRP A 363 -17.10 -3.01 -14.07
CA TRP A 363 -17.84 -4.12 -14.67
C TRP A 363 -17.32 -4.49 -16.06
N GLY A 364 -17.04 -3.52 -16.93
CA GLY A 364 -16.53 -3.81 -18.27
C GLY A 364 -15.19 -4.58 -18.31
N GLU A 365 -14.38 -4.50 -17.26
CA GLU A 365 -13.10 -5.22 -17.16
C GLU A 365 -13.19 -6.51 -16.30
N TRP A 366 -14.15 -6.54 -15.36
CA TRP A 366 -14.26 -7.58 -14.33
C TRP A 366 -15.47 -8.50 -14.48
N GLU A 367 -16.39 -8.24 -15.40
CA GLU A 367 -17.63 -8.99 -15.57
C GLU A 367 -17.41 -10.50 -15.67
N ASP A 368 -16.58 -10.96 -16.61
CA ASP A 368 -16.34 -12.40 -16.82
C ASP A 368 -15.70 -13.06 -15.59
N ARG A 369 -14.80 -12.33 -14.91
CA ARG A 369 -14.12 -12.80 -13.71
C ARG A 369 -15.10 -12.93 -12.54
N VAL A 370 -15.95 -11.93 -12.35
CA VAL A 370 -16.96 -11.93 -11.28
C VAL A 370 -18.01 -13.02 -11.54
N LYS A 371 -18.45 -13.21 -12.79
CA LYS A 371 -19.35 -14.32 -13.16
C LYS A 371 -18.74 -15.68 -12.82
N LYS A 372 -17.48 -15.91 -13.20
CA LYS A 372 -16.78 -17.16 -12.89
C LYS A 372 -16.62 -17.39 -11.37
N LEU A 373 -16.41 -16.32 -10.59
CA LEU A 373 -16.42 -16.43 -9.12
C LEU A 373 -17.79 -16.87 -8.59
N PHE A 374 -18.89 -16.32 -9.13
CA PHE A 374 -20.25 -16.73 -8.76
C PHE A 374 -20.55 -18.18 -9.13
N GLU A 375 -20.23 -18.61 -10.36
CA GLU A 375 -20.40 -20.01 -10.78
C GLU A 375 -19.65 -20.97 -9.85
N GLY A 376 -18.44 -20.58 -9.44
CA GLY A 376 -17.66 -21.31 -8.45
C GLY A 376 -18.32 -21.38 -7.09
N TRP A 377 -18.80 -20.23 -6.60
CA TRP A 377 -19.47 -20.13 -5.31
C TRP A 377 -20.79 -20.92 -5.27
N GLU A 378 -21.62 -20.86 -6.31
CA GLU A 378 -22.86 -21.64 -6.42
C GLU A 378 -22.59 -23.16 -6.33
N ARG A 379 -21.50 -23.63 -6.93
CA ARG A 379 -21.10 -25.04 -6.84
C ARG A 379 -20.65 -25.43 -5.42
N LEU A 380 -19.99 -24.52 -4.71
CA LEU A 380 -19.60 -24.73 -3.31
C LEU A 380 -20.80 -24.72 -2.37
N GLU A 381 -21.75 -23.79 -2.57
CA GLU A 381 -23.01 -23.73 -1.79
C GLU A 381 -23.85 -24.99 -2.02
N GLY A 382 -23.99 -25.43 -3.27
CA GLY A 382 -24.67 -26.69 -3.58
C GLY A 382 -24.02 -27.88 -2.88
N ARG A 383 -22.69 -27.92 -2.85
CA ARG A 383 -21.92 -28.93 -2.12
C ARG A 383 -22.13 -28.86 -0.61
N ALA A 384 -22.15 -27.67 -0.02
CA ALA A 384 -22.45 -27.49 1.40
C ALA A 384 -23.87 -28.01 1.74
N GLY A 385 -24.84 -27.77 0.87
CA GLY A 385 -26.20 -28.32 0.97
C GLY A 385 -26.24 -29.85 1.00
N GLU A 386 -25.51 -30.52 0.11
CA GLU A 386 -25.39 -31.99 0.10
C GLU A 386 -24.84 -32.52 1.44
N VAL A 387 -23.79 -31.88 1.97
CA VAL A 387 -23.17 -32.27 3.24
C VAL A 387 -24.16 -32.13 4.40
N VAL A 388 -24.94 -31.04 4.44
CA VAL A 388 -26.00 -30.85 5.44
C VAL A 388 -27.08 -31.93 5.31
N GLU A 389 -27.51 -32.26 4.09
CA GLU A 389 -28.50 -33.31 3.86
C GLU A 389 -27.98 -34.69 4.34
N TRP A 390 -26.71 -35.00 4.11
CA TRP A 390 -26.08 -36.23 4.61
C TRP A 390 -26.08 -36.29 6.14
N MET A 391 -25.71 -35.19 6.79
CA MET A 391 -25.76 -35.09 8.25
C MET A 391 -27.18 -35.28 8.77
N TRP A 392 -28.18 -34.71 8.10
CA TRP A 392 -29.58 -34.87 8.47
C TRP A 392 -30.05 -36.32 8.29
N LYS A 393 -29.73 -36.97 7.18
CA LYS A 393 -30.01 -38.41 6.97
C LYS A 393 -29.37 -39.28 8.04
N ALA A 394 -28.16 -38.94 8.49
CA ALA A 394 -27.47 -39.64 9.57
C ALA A 394 -28.23 -39.52 10.90
N VAL A 395 -28.64 -38.31 11.27
CA VAL A 395 -29.44 -38.05 12.48
C VAL A 395 -30.77 -38.79 12.44
N MET A 396 -31.41 -38.87 11.27
CA MET A 396 -32.69 -39.54 11.09
C MET A 396 -32.58 -41.07 10.94
N GLY A 397 -31.39 -41.66 11.05
CA GLY A 397 -31.18 -43.11 10.90
C GLY A 397 -31.39 -43.64 9.47
N LYS A 398 -31.35 -42.76 8.45
CA LYS A 398 -31.61 -43.09 7.03
C LYS A 398 -30.35 -43.24 6.19
N LEU A 399 -29.18 -43.44 6.82
CA LEU A 399 -27.96 -43.74 6.08
C LEU A 399 -28.01 -45.18 5.56
N ASN A 400 -28.15 -45.35 4.25
CA ASN A 400 -27.81 -46.62 3.61
C ASN A 400 -26.30 -46.84 3.81
N ARG A 401 -25.94 -47.94 4.46
CA ARG A 401 -24.54 -48.36 4.62
C ARG A 401 -23.85 -48.55 3.27
#